data_AF-A0A1J5S3Y8-F1
#
_entry.id   AF-A0A1J5S3Y8-F1
#
_cell.length_a   1.000
_cell.length_b   1.000
_cell.length_c   1.000
_cell.angle_alpha   90.00
_cell.angle_beta   90.00
_cell.angle_gamma   90.00
#
_symmetry.space_group_name_H-M   'P 1'
#
loop_
_entity.id
_entity.type
_entity.pdbx_description
1 polymer ?
#
loop_
_entity_poly.entity_id
_entity_poly.type
_entity_poly.pdbx_seq_one_letter_code
_entity_poly.pdbx_strand_id
1 'polypeptide(L)'
;MRTFIFCLFSVVTIFIFSCKTKNKKMEVLPFDTMKVVIWDLMNVNEWNNTLIIKDSGLIKSKNNLKLFQQVFYIHHVSKEQFYYSYQFYEQHPDKLKALMDTVSTYGPRQRFMPTIKPK
;
A
#
# COMPACT_ATOMS: atom_id res chain seq x y z
N MET A 1 57.67 5.99 -11.14
CA MET A 1 56.59 6.93 -10.77
C MET A 1 55.68 7.28 -11.96
N ARG A 2 55.21 6.29 -12.74
CA ARG A 2 54.23 6.51 -13.83
C ARG A 2 53.03 5.56 -13.73
N THR A 3 53.20 4.41 -13.08
CA THR A 3 52.15 3.41 -12.82
C THR A 3 51.20 3.77 -11.67
N PHE A 4 51.68 4.49 -10.66
CA PHE A 4 50.84 4.96 -9.52
C PHE A 4 49.79 6.00 -9.93
N ILE A 5 50.05 6.78 -10.97
CA ILE A 5 49.14 7.83 -11.48
C ILE A 5 47.94 7.19 -12.21
N PHE A 6 48.15 6.07 -12.91
CA PHE A 6 47.06 5.35 -13.58
C PHE A 6 46.11 4.66 -12.61
N CYS A 7 46.60 4.15 -11.48
CA CYS A 7 45.75 3.55 -10.44
C CYS A 7 44.86 4.60 -9.75
N LEU A 8 45.38 5.82 -9.54
CA LEU A 8 44.63 6.90 -8.89
C LEU A 8 43.52 7.45 -9.81
N PHE A 9 43.72 7.39 -11.14
CA PHE A 9 42.71 7.79 -12.12
C PHE A 9 41.59 6.75 -12.30
N SER A 10 41.88 5.46 -12.04
CA SER A 10 40.91 4.36 -12.19
C SER A 10 39.87 4.26 -11.06
N VAL A 11 40.17 4.80 -9.87
CA VAL A 11 39.26 4.70 -8.71
C VAL A 11 38.18 5.79 -8.70
N VAL A 12 38.42 6.90 -9.40
CA VAL A 12 37.52 8.07 -9.42
C VAL A 12 36.29 7.88 -10.34
N THR A 13 36.35 6.94 -11.28
CA THR A 13 35.28 6.74 -12.28
C THR A 13 34.11 5.86 -11.84
N ILE A 14 34.14 5.22 -10.66
CA ILE A 14 33.12 4.23 -10.26
C ILE A 14 31.92 4.86 -9.51
N PHE A 15 32.00 6.12 -9.09
CA PHE A 15 30.96 6.73 -8.23
C PHE A 15 29.81 7.45 -8.94
N ILE A 16 29.73 7.42 -10.28
CA ILE A 16 28.68 8.16 -11.03
C ILE A 16 27.47 7.35 -11.48
N PHE A 17 27.28 6.12 -10.99
CA PHE A 17 25.93 5.52 -10.97
C PHE A 17 25.10 6.13 -9.82
N SER A 18 24.97 7.46 -9.84
CA SER A 18 23.93 8.14 -9.09
C SER A 18 22.60 7.75 -9.71
N CYS A 19 21.82 6.97 -8.97
CA CYS A 19 20.49 6.56 -9.35
C CYS A 19 19.68 7.83 -9.60
N LYS A 20 19.37 8.14 -10.87
CA LYS A 20 18.40 9.17 -11.21
C LYS A 20 17.10 8.78 -10.51
N THR A 21 16.78 9.41 -9.38
CA THR A 21 15.44 9.42 -8.81
C THR A 21 14.58 10.12 -9.84
N LYS A 22 14.03 9.32 -10.77
CA LYS A 22 12.94 9.76 -11.61
C LYS A 22 11.89 10.23 -10.62
N ASN A 23 11.56 11.53 -10.65
CA ASN A 23 10.34 12.04 -10.03
C ASN A 23 9.19 11.32 -10.74
N LYS A 24 8.90 10.10 -10.29
CA LYS A 24 7.89 9.23 -10.85
C LYS A 24 6.60 9.95 -10.50
N LYS A 25 5.98 10.60 -11.49
CA LYS A 25 4.62 11.12 -11.35
C LYS A 25 3.81 9.97 -10.76
N MET A 26 3.33 10.17 -9.54
CA MET A 26 2.62 9.15 -8.80
C MET A 26 1.31 8.93 -9.55
N GLU A 27 1.10 7.71 -10.05
CA GLU A 27 -0.06 7.39 -10.85
C GLU A 27 -1.24 7.05 -9.93
N VAL A 28 -2.41 7.59 -10.25
CA VAL A 28 -3.65 7.31 -9.52
C VAL A 28 -3.97 5.81 -9.67
N LEU A 29 -4.27 5.16 -8.55
CA LEU A 29 -4.65 3.75 -8.50
C LEU A 29 -5.91 3.52 -9.35
N PRO A 30 -5.94 2.45 -10.16
CA PRO A 30 -7.15 2.04 -10.86
C PRO A 30 -8.30 1.77 -9.90
N PHE A 31 -9.52 2.00 -10.37
CA PHE A 31 -10.74 1.83 -9.59
C PHE A 31 -10.84 0.44 -8.93
N ASP A 32 -10.54 -0.62 -9.68
CA ASP A 32 -10.61 -1.99 -9.16
C ASP A 32 -9.59 -2.28 -8.07
N THR A 33 -8.36 -1.77 -8.20
CA THR A 33 -7.33 -1.89 -7.17
C THR A 33 -7.73 -1.11 -5.93
N MET A 34 -8.18 0.14 -6.11
CA MET A 34 -8.59 1.00 -5.00
C MET A 34 -9.74 0.39 -4.20
N LYS A 35 -10.72 -0.20 -4.89
CA LYS A 35 -11.86 -0.92 -4.30
C LYS A 35 -11.39 -2.04 -3.37
N VAL A 36 -10.51 -2.92 -3.84
CA VAL A 36 -10.06 -4.07 -3.04
C VAL A 36 -9.19 -3.63 -1.87
N VAL A 37 -8.30 -2.65 -2.08
CA VAL A 37 -7.44 -2.10 -1.02
C VAL A 37 -8.27 -1.47 0.10
N ILE A 38 -9.27 -0.63 -0.25
CA ILE A 38 -10.16 -0.02 0.75
C ILE A 38 -10.93 -1.09 1.52
N TRP A 39 -11.48 -2.09 0.83
CA TRP A 39 -12.21 -3.19 1.46
C TRP A 39 -11.35 -3.92 2.52
N ASP A 40 -10.10 -4.25 2.18
CA ASP A 40 -9.21 -4.96 3.10
C ASP A 40 -8.75 -4.08 4.26
N LEU A 41 -8.49 -2.79 4.02
CA LEU A 41 -8.20 -1.84 5.10
C LEU A 41 -9.37 -1.73 6.10
N MET A 42 -10.61 -1.70 5.60
CA MET A 42 -11.81 -1.67 6.45
C MET A 42 -11.93 -2.95 7.29
N ASN A 43 -11.75 -4.14 6.68
CA ASN A 43 -11.81 -5.41 7.41
C ASN A 43 -10.73 -5.51 8.49
N VAL A 44 -9.50 -5.09 8.16
CA VAL A 44 -8.38 -5.10 9.10
C VAL A 44 -8.65 -4.15 10.27
N ASN A 45 -9.18 -2.97 9.99
CA ASN A 45 -9.56 -2.01 11.04
C ASN A 45 -10.65 -2.58 11.95
N GLU A 46 -11.68 -3.17 11.38
CA GLU A 46 -12.77 -3.79 12.15
C GLU A 46 -12.26 -4.96 12.99
N TRP A 47 -11.47 -5.85 12.38
CA TRP A 47 -10.84 -6.96 13.11
C TRP A 47 -10.01 -6.46 14.30
N ASN A 48 -9.15 -5.46 14.09
CA ASN A 48 -8.38 -4.90 15.19
C ASN A 48 -9.25 -4.25 16.27
N ASN A 49 -10.34 -3.58 15.88
CA ASN A 49 -11.30 -3.02 16.83
C ASN A 49 -11.97 -4.12 17.67
N THR A 50 -12.38 -5.22 17.04
CA THR A 50 -12.96 -6.37 17.76
C THR A 50 -11.97 -7.03 18.70
N LEU A 51 -10.68 -7.09 18.34
CA LEU A 51 -9.63 -7.60 19.24
C LEU A 51 -9.48 -6.72 20.48
N ILE A 52 -9.46 -5.40 20.31
CA ILE A 52 -9.34 -4.44 21.41
C ILE A 52 -10.56 -4.49 22.34
N ILE A 53 -11.76 -4.66 21.78
CA ILE A 53 -12.99 -4.82 22.59
C ILE A 53 -12.93 -6.10 23.43
N LYS A 54 -12.34 -7.18 22.89
CA LYS A 54 -12.19 -8.45 23.61
C LYS A 54 -11.08 -8.42 24.66
N ASP A 55 -10.00 -7.69 24.41
CA ASP A 55 -8.85 -7.56 25.31
C ASP A 55 -8.36 -6.11 25.38
N SER A 56 -8.74 -5.43 26.46
CA SER A 56 -8.36 -4.05 26.73
C SER A 56 -6.86 -3.88 27.01
N GLY A 57 -6.13 -4.95 27.32
CA GLY A 57 -4.67 -4.95 27.41
C GLY A 57 -4.00 -4.61 26.08
N LEU A 58 -4.67 -4.89 24.95
CA LEU A 58 -4.18 -4.61 23.60
C LEU A 58 -4.33 -3.15 23.18
N ILE A 59 -5.02 -2.30 23.95
CA ILE A 59 -5.17 -0.85 23.66
C ILE A 59 -3.80 -0.19 23.51
N LYS A 60 -2.84 -0.53 24.38
CA LYS A 60 -1.46 0.00 24.32
C LYS A 60 -0.69 -0.49 23.08
N SER A 61 -1.12 -1.60 22.48
CA SER A 61 -0.54 -2.22 21.30
C SER A 61 -1.36 -1.94 20.02
N LYS A 62 -2.20 -0.89 20.01
CA LYS A 62 -3.00 -0.47 18.85
C LYS A 62 -2.12 -0.01 17.68
N ASN A 63 -1.48 -0.96 17.02
CA ASN A 63 -0.56 -0.76 15.90
C ASN A 63 -1.29 -1.07 14.58
N ASN A 64 -2.38 -0.33 14.31
CA ASN A 64 -3.08 -0.36 13.01
C ASN A 64 -2.12 -0.19 11.83
N LEU A 65 -1.04 0.57 12.05
CA LEU A 65 -0.03 0.87 11.06
C LEU A 65 0.64 -0.38 10.49
N LYS A 66 0.94 -1.40 11.32
CA LYS A 66 1.58 -2.64 10.83
C LYS A 66 0.61 -3.45 9.97
N LEU A 67 -0.65 -3.55 10.37
CA LEU A 67 -1.65 -4.29 9.61
C LEU A 67 -1.98 -3.58 8.29
N PHE A 68 -2.07 -2.24 8.28
CA PHE A 68 -2.27 -1.48 7.04
C PHE A 68 -1.08 -1.59 6.10
N GLN A 69 0.15 -1.60 6.62
CA GLN A 69 1.35 -1.87 5.83
C GLN A 69 1.31 -3.25 5.16
N GLN A 70 0.80 -4.28 5.85
CA GLN A 70 0.62 -5.61 5.25
C GLN A 70 -0.40 -5.60 4.11
N VAL A 71 -1.54 -4.91 4.28
CA VAL A 71 -2.53 -4.75 3.20
C VAL A 71 -1.91 -4.09 1.97
N PHE A 72 -1.19 -2.99 2.17
CA PHE A 72 -0.49 -2.30 1.08
C PHE A 72 0.54 -3.20 0.37
N TYR A 73 1.29 -3.98 1.14
CA TYR A 73 2.25 -4.94 0.59
C TYR A 73 1.59 -6.02 -0.28
N ILE A 74 0.48 -6.61 0.19
CA ILE A 74 -0.26 -7.65 -0.54
C ILE A 74 -0.81 -7.13 -1.88
N HIS A 75 -1.29 -5.89 -1.90
CA HIS A 75 -1.85 -5.27 -3.10
C HIS A 75 -0.81 -4.57 -3.99
N HIS A 76 0.48 -4.66 -3.64
CA HIS A 76 1.57 -3.96 -4.34
C HIS A 76 1.35 -2.45 -4.45
N VAL A 77 0.71 -1.86 -3.44
CA VAL A 77 0.40 -0.44 -3.35
C VAL A 77 1.31 0.20 -2.30
N SER A 78 1.88 1.37 -2.60
CA SER A 78 2.58 2.14 -1.57
C SER A 78 1.59 3.02 -0.78
N LYS A 79 1.91 3.31 0.48
CA LYS A 79 1.12 4.22 1.33
C LYS A 79 0.90 5.56 0.63
N GLU A 80 1.97 6.15 0.09
CA GLU A 80 1.93 7.45 -0.60
C GLU A 80 1.01 7.40 -1.82
N GLN A 81 1.13 6.35 -2.64
CA GLN A 81 0.28 6.17 -3.82
C GLN A 81 -1.20 6.00 -3.45
N PHE A 82 -1.49 5.27 -2.38
CA PHE A 82 -2.84 5.15 -1.87
C PHE A 82 -3.42 6.52 -1.48
N TYR A 83 -2.72 7.31 -0.67
CA TYR A 83 -3.20 8.63 -0.26
C TYR A 83 -3.33 9.60 -1.44
N TYR A 84 -2.36 9.60 -2.35
CA TYR A 84 -2.42 10.40 -3.59
C TYR A 84 -3.68 10.06 -4.41
N SER A 85 -3.96 8.76 -4.57
CA SER A 85 -5.12 8.29 -5.32
C SER A 85 -6.41 8.58 -4.57
N TYR A 86 -6.43 8.39 -3.26
CA TYR A 86 -7.58 8.69 -2.43
C TYR A 86 -7.97 10.17 -2.52
N GLN A 87 -7.01 11.08 -2.45
CA GLN A 87 -7.23 12.52 -2.63
C GLN A 87 -7.83 12.83 -4.01
N PHE A 88 -7.38 12.14 -5.06
CA PHE A 88 -8.01 12.26 -6.38
C PHE A 88 -9.48 11.83 -6.35
N TYR A 89 -9.82 10.71 -5.71
CA TYR A 89 -11.22 10.28 -5.58
C TYR A 89 -12.05 11.26 -4.74
N GLU A 90 -11.53 11.82 -3.65
CA GLU A 90 -12.22 12.83 -2.84
C GLU A 90 -12.59 14.08 -3.64
N GLN A 91 -11.74 14.48 -4.58
CA GLN A 91 -12.02 15.60 -5.48
C GLN A 91 -13.04 15.27 -6.59
N HIS A 92 -13.42 14.00 -6.74
CA HIS A 92 -14.38 13.52 -7.74
C HIS A 92 -15.54 12.77 -7.06
N PRO A 93 -16.55 13.49 -6.51
CA PRO A 93 -17.63 12.90 -5.72
C PRO A 93 -18.35 11.74 -6.41
N ASP A 94 -18.60 11.83 -7.73
CA ASP A 94 -19.27 10.77 -8.50
C ASP A 94 -18.47 9.46 -8.48
N LYS A 95 -17.14 9.56 -8.63
CA LYS A 95 -16.24 8.40 -8.62
C LYS A 95 -16.07 7.84 -7.22
N LEU A 96 -15.96 8.70 -6.21
CA LEU A 96 -15.87 8.28 -4.80
C LEU A 96 -17.15 7.56 -4.37
N LYS A 97 -18.33 8.09 -4.74
CA LYS A 97 -19.61 7.45 -4.47
C LYS A 97 -19.67 6.06 -5.10
N ALA A 98 -19.40 5.97 -6.42
CA ALA A 98 -19.36 4.68 -7.11
C ALA A 98 -18.37 3.69 -6.45
N LEU A 99 -17.20 4.19 -6.02
CA LEU A 99 -16.20 3.38 -5.33
C LEU A 99 -16.75 2.82 -4.01
N MET A 100 -17.29 3.68 -3.14
CA MET A 100 -17.82 3.26 -1.84
C MET A 100 -19.05 2.35 -1.97
N ASP A 101 -19.95 2.62 -2.91
CA ASP A 101 -21.10 1.77 -3.23
C ASP A 101 -20.63 0.38 -3.69
N THR A 102 -19.56 0.33 -4.51
CA THR A 102 -18.97 -0.94 -4.95
C THR A 102 -18.27 -1.67 -3.81
N VAL A 103 -17.56 -0.98 -2.93
CA VAL A 103 -16.90 -1.57 -1.75
C VAL A 103 -17.94 -2.20 -0.81
N SER A 104 -19.05 -1.51 -0.55
CA SER A 104 -20.11 -2.03 0.34
C SER A 104 -20.77 -3.31 -0.18
N THR A 105 -20.88 -3.45 -1.50
CA THR A 105 -21.44 -4.64 -2.17
C THR A 105 -20.40 -5.75 -2.43
N TYR A 106 -19.10 -5.43 -2.36
CA TYR A 106 -18.01 -6.39 -2.56
C TYR A 106 -17.93 -7.42 -1.43
N GLY A 107 -18.14 -6.97 -0.18
CA GLY A 107 -17.98 -7.80 1.01
C GLY A 107 -18.82 -9.07 1.09
N PRO A 108 -20.15 -8.99 0.90
CA PRO A 108 -21.00 -10.16 0.86
C PRO A 108 -20.50 -11.20 -0.15
N ARG A 109 -20.08 -10.76 -1.35
CA ARG A 109 -19.63 -11.64 -2.43
C ARG A 109 -18.35 -12.42 -2.08
N GLN A 110 -17.44 -11.81 -1.33
CA GLN A 110 -16.21 -12.48 -0.87
C GLN A 110 -16.51 -13.54 0.21
N ARG A 111 -17.45 -13.27 1.12
CA ARG A 111 -17.84 -14.22 2.18
C ARG A 111 -18.55 -15.47 1.64
N PHE A 112 -19.19 -15.35 0.47
CA PHE A 112 -19.85 -16.47 -0.22
C PHE A 112 -18.92 -17.25 -1.16
N MET A 113 -17.63 -16.89 -1.29
CA MET A 113 -16.68 -17.73 -2.02
C MET A 113 -16.34 -18.95 -1.15
N PRO A 114 -16.62 -20.19 -1.62
CA PRO A 114 -16.20 -21.37 -0.88
C PRO A 114 -14.67 -21.34 -0.83
N THR A 115 -14.13 -21.29 0.39
CA THR A 115 -12.69 -21.43 0.62
C THR A 115 -12.20 -22.67 -0.11
N ILE A 116 -11.42 -22.48 -1.18
CA ILE A 116 -10.66 -23.56 -1.79
C ILE A 116 -9.65 -23.95 -0.71
N LYS A 117 -9.92 -25.06 -0.02
CA LYS A 117 -8.98 -25.63 0.94
C LYS A 117 -7.64 -25.81 0.22
N PRO A 118 -6.51 -25.34 0.77
CA PRO A 118 -5.21 -25.70 0.23
C PRO A 118 -5.11 -27.23 0.27
N LYS A 119 -4.78 -27.82 -0.88
CA LYS A 119 -4.56 -29.26 -1.06
C LYS A 119 -3.23 -29.68 -0.42
#